data_AF-A0A7S3CS68-F1
#
_entry.id   AF-A0A7S3CS68-F1
#
_cell.length_a   1.000
_cell.length_b   1.000
_cell.length_c   1.000
_cell.angle_alpha   90.00
_cell.angle_beta   90.00
_cell.angle_gamma   90.00
#
_symmetry.space_group_name_H-M   'P 1'
#
loop_
_entity.id
_entity.type
_entity.pdbx_description
1 polymer ?
#
loop_
_entity_poly.entity_id
_entity_poly.type
_entity_poly.pdbx_seq_one_letter_code
_entity_poly.pdbx_strand_id
1 'polypeptide(L)'
;SEAGASSADEGLTCVAELIYNQEEVSNRMWSFFFHITNLYLEDKGVIESMISQASVPLINFMVKAPHDFVTLSFPQCGRPIDQLLKFISKIFSEGQVIEDEFHSMCAVTLLMSILEHLENQPGISEQIHTINQYYLEEL
;
A
#
# COMPACT_ATOMS: atom_id res chain seq x y z
N SER A 1 -12.92 14.29 17.65
CA SER A 1 -13.52 12.96 17.47
C SER A 1 -12.45 11.90 17.67
N GLU A 2 -12.14 11.54 18.92
CA GLU A 2 -11.03 10.63 19.23
C GLU A 2 -11.42 9.15 19.13
N ALA A 3 -12.67 8.80 19.42
CA ALA A 3 -13.13 7.40 19.41
C ALA A 3 -13.04 6.73 18.03
N GLY A 4 -13.29 7.48 16.93
CA GLY A 4 -13.25 6.93 15.57
C GLY A 4 -11.84 6.67 15.05
N ALA A 5 -10.86 7.51 15.41
CA ALA A 5 -9.46 7.33 15.02
C ALA A 5 -8.82 6.15 15.75
N SER A 6 -9.14 5.97 17.05
CA SER A 6 -8.71 4.80 17.83
C SER A 6 -9.21 3.49 17.24
N SER A 7 -10.46 3.45 16.73
CA SER A 7 -11.02 2.25 16.11
C SER A 7 -10.41 1.92 14.74
N ALA A 8 -9.98 2.93 13.98
CA ALA A 8 -9.30 2.71 12.70
C ALA A 8 -7.89 2.15 12.90
N ASP A 9 -7.18 2.60 13.94
CA ASP A 9 -5.83 2.14 14.29
C ASP A 9 -5.85 0.64 14.65
N GLU A 10 -6.69 0.29 15.62
CA GLU A 10 -6.92 -1.09 16.04
C GLU A 10 -7.35 -1.97 14.86
N GLY A 11 -8.20 -1.45 13.96
CA GLY A 11 -8.61 -2.15 12.76
C GLY A 11 -7.45 -2.49 11.82
N LEU A 12 -6.57 -1.52 11.54
CA LEU A 12 -5.39 -1.72 10.69
C LEU A 12 -4.38 -2.67 11.33
N THR A 13 -4.15 -2.56 12.65
CA THR A 13 -3.30 -3.50 13.40
C THR A 13 -3.86 -4.91 13.35
N CYS A 14 -5.16 -5.11 13.60
CA CYS A 14 -5.80 -6.41 13.52
C CYS A 14 -5.69 -7.02 12.12
N VAL A 15 -5.87 -6.23 11.06
CA VAL A 15 -5.67 -6.72 9.69
C VAL A 15 -4.20 -7.10 9.47
N ALA A 16 -3.25 -6.26 9.88
CA ALA A 16 -1.83 -6.55 9.74
C ALA A 16 -1.44 -7.88 10.41
N GLU A 17 -1.86 -8.09 11.66
CA GLU A 17 -1.61 -9.33 12.41
C GLU A 17 -2.30 -10.54 11.76
N LEU A 18 -3.54 -10.37 11.28
CA LEU A 18 -4.28 -11.44 10.61
C LEU A 18 -3.53 -11.93 9.38
N ILE A 19 -3.07 -11.01 8.51
CA ILE A 19 -2.30 -11.35 7.30
C ILE A 19 -0.96 -11.97 7.66
N TYR A 20 -0.25 -11.38 8.64
CA TYR A 20 1.05 -11.89 9.08
C TYR A 20 0.98 -13.36 9.52
N ASN A 21 -0.08 -13.74 10.24
CA ASN A 21 -0.27 -15.08 10.79
C ASN A 21 -0.90 -16.10 9.82
N GLN A 22 -1.24 -15.73 8.58
CA GLN A 22 -1.71 -16.70 7.59
C GLN A 22 -0.54 -17.38 6.86
N GLU A 23 -0.76 -18.61 6.39
CA GLU A 23 0.15 -19.30 5.48
C GLU A 23 -0.02 -18.81 4.04
N GLU A 24 -1.27 -18.50 3.64
CA GLU A 24 -1.62 -18.05 2.28
C GLU A 24 -2.60 -16.87 2.32
N VAL A 25 -2.64 -16.09 1.24
CA VAL A 25 -3.59 -14.97 1.08
C VAL A 25 -4.79 -15.41 0.23
N SER A 26 -5.95 -15.53 0.88
CA SER A 26 -7.19 -15.85 0.16
C SER A 26 -7.73 -14.67 -0.65
N ASN A 27 -8.58 -14.95 -1.65
CA ASN A 27 -9.33 -13.92 -2.41
C ASN A 27 -10.12 -12.95 -1.52
N ARG A 28 -10.65 -13.44 -0.39
CA ARG A 28 -11.36 -12.59 0.57
C ARG A 28 -10.40 -11.64 1.28
N MET A 29 -9.19 -12.09 1.59
CA MET A 29 -8.18 -11.25 2.24
C MET A 29 -7.75 -10.12 1.31
N TRP A 30 -7.58 -10.37 0.01
CA TRP A 30 -7.30 -9.31 -0.97
C TRP A 30 -8.34 -8.19 -0.98
N SER A 31 -9.59 -8.48 -0.60
CA SER A 31 -10.61 -7.44 -0.46
C SER A 31 -10.25 -6.41 0.62
N PHE A 32 -9.54 -6.79 1.69
CA PHE A 32 -9.04 -5.85 2.69
C PHE A 32 -7.95 -4.94 2.13
N PHE A 33 -7.02 -5.48 1.33
CA PHE A 33 -6.00 -4.69 0.64
C PHE A 33 -6.65 -3.59 -0.21
N PHE A 34 -7.60 -3.96 -1.08
CA PHE A 34 -8.28 -2.99 -1.92
C PHE A 34 -9.11 -2.00 -1.11
N HIS A 35 -9.76 -2.45 -0.05
CA HIS A 35 -10.51 -1.57 0.84
C HIS A 35 -9.61 -0.50 1.48
N ILE A 36 -8.46 -0.89 2.04
CA ILE A 36 -7.48 0.03 2.62
C ILE A 36 -7.01 1.03 1.57
N THR A 37 -6.57 0.57 0.40
CA THR A 37 -6.10 1.50 -0.64
C THR A 37 -7.19 2.46 -1.12
N ASN A 38 -8.44 2.00 -1.26
CA ASN A 38 -9.55 2.82 -1.72
C ASN A 38 -10.01 3.83 -0.67
N LEU A 39 -9.88 3.55 0.63
CA LEU A 39 -10.17 4.53 1.68
C LEU A 39 -9.31 5.78 1.53
N TYR A 40 -8.06 5.62 1.12
CA TYR A 40 -7.16 6.74 0.85
C TYR A 40 -7.40 7.34 -0.53
N LEU A 41 -7.43 6.51 -1.58
CA LEU A 41 -7.57 6.96 -2.96
C LEU A 41 -8.87 7.73 -3.24
N GLU A 42 -9.97 7.34 -2.60
CA GLU A 42 -11.27 8.02 -2.74
C GLU A 42 -11.45 9.20 -1.77
N ASP A 43 -10.38 9.62 -1.10
CA ASP A 43 -10.35 10.78 -0.21
C ASP A 43 -11.46 10.74 0.86
N LYS A 44 -11.55 9.61 1.57
CA LYS A 44 -12.50 9.47 2.68
C LYS A 44 -11.99 10.10 3.97
N GLY A 45 -10.79 10.68 3.99
CA GLY A 45 -10.13 11.30 5.15
C GLY A 45 -9.86 10.36 6.34
N VAL A 46 -10.30 9.10 6.28
CA VAL A 46 -10.23 8.16 7.43
C VAL A 46 -8.80 7.73 7.74
N ILE A 47 -7.98 7.54 6.71
CA ILE A 47 -6.62 6.97 6.87
C ILE A 47 -5.50 7.94 6.47
N GLU A 48 -5.83 9.20 6.18
CA GLU A 48 -4.84 10.22 5.78
C GLU A 48 -3.81 10.49 6.90
N SER A 49 -4.29 10.61 8.15
CA SER A 49 -3.39 10.73 9.31
C SER A 49 -2.81 9.39 9.77
N MET A 50 -3.09 8.30 9.04
CA MET A 50 -2.79 6.91 9.43
C MET A 50 -2.04 6.15 8.34
N ILE A 51 -1.42 6.87 7.40
CA ILE A 51 -0.74 6.27 6.23
C ILE A 51 0.36 5.30 6.68
N SER A 52 1.10 5.64 7.74
CA SER A 52 2.14 4.76 8.28
C SER A 52 1.54 3.44 8.80
N GLN A 53 0.44 3.49 9.53
CA GLN A 53 -0.27 2.30 10.01
C GLN A 53 -0.91 1.52 8.87
N ALA A 54 -1.46 2.20 7.86
CA ALA A 54 -2.04 1.57 6.67
C ALA A 54 -0.98 0.87 5.82
N SER A 55 0.26 1.35 5.84
CA SER A 55 1.38 0.77 5.08
C SER A 55 1.75 -0.63 5.58
N VAL A 56 1.62 -0.90 6.89
CA VAL A 56 1.97 -2.20 7.49
C VAL A 56 1.20 -3.39 6.90
N PRO A 57 -0.16 -3.41 6.90
CA PRO A 57 -0.89 -4.51 6.28
C PRO A 57 -0.63 -4.61 4.77
N LEU A 58 -0.44 -3.49 4.06
CA LEU A 58 -0.14 -3.51 2.61
C LEU A 58 1.19 -4.22 2.33
N ILE A 59 2.23 -3.94 3.13
CA ILE A 59 3.51 -4.65 3.06
C ILE A 59 3.31 -6.13 3.41
N ASN A 60 2.52 -6.47 4.44
CA ASN A 60 2.27 -7.87 4.79
C ASN A 60 1.63 -8.66 3.65
N PHE A 61 0.70 -8.07 2.89
CA PHE A 61 0.14 -8.72 1.68
C PHE A 61 1.21 -9.01 0.64
N MET A 62 2.07 -8.03 0.37
CA MET A 62 3.15 -8.14 -0.60
C MET A 62 4.18 -9.21 -0.20
N VAL A 63 4.59 -9.24 1.07
CA VAL A 63 5.53 -10.24 1.60
C VAL A 63 4.93 -11.63 1.58
N LYS A 64 3.64 -11.77 1.92
CA LYS A 64 2.98 -13.07 2.04
C LYS A 64 2.69 -13.72 0.69
N ALA A 65 2.34 -12.93 -0.32
CA ALA A 65 1.95 -13.43 -1.62
C ALA A 65 2.58 -12.60 -2.77
N PRO A 66 3.93 -12.56 -2.87
CA PRO A 66 4.63 -11.64 -3.77
C PRO A 66 4.35 -11.92 -5.25
N HIS A 67 4.26 -13.19 -5.63
CA HIS A 67 3.90 -13.59 -6.99
C HIS A 67 2.50 -13.10 -7.36
N ASP A 68 1.52 -13.35 -6.48
CA ASP A 68 0.12 -12.99 -6.71
C ASP A 68 -0.10 -11.49 -6.68
N PHE A 69 0.68 -10.76 -5.87
CA PHE A 69 0.66 -9.30 -5.79
C PHE A 69 0.95 -8.65 -7.16
N VAL A 70 1.81 -9.27 -7.96
CA VAL A 70 2.19 -8.78 -9.30
C VAL A 70 1.31 -9.36 -10.39
N THR A 71 0.89 -10.62 -10.27
CA THR A 71 0.29 -11.36 -11.39
C THR A 71 -1.23 -11.48 -11.34
N LEU A 72 -1.85 -11.47 -10.16
CA LEU A 72 -3.31 -11.58 -10.05
C LEU A 72 -3.97 -10.27 -10.44
N SER A 73 -5.03 -10.38 -11.23
CA SER A 73 -5.90 -9.26 -11.59
C SER A 73 -7.30 -9.53 -11.08
N PHE A 74 -7.82 -8.59 -10.28
CA PHE A 74 -9.14 -8.70 -9.67
C PHE A 74 -10.16 -7.90 -10.50
N PRO A 75 -11.34 -8.47 -10.78
CA PRO A 75 -12.40 -7.73 -11.46
C PRO A 75 -12.68 -6.39 -10.76
N GLN A 76 -12.74 -5.31 -11.54
CA GLN A 76 -13.01 -3.93 -11.08
C GLN A 76 -11.92 -3.27 -10.22
N CYS A 77 -10.96 -4.02 -9.68
CA CYS A 77 -9.89 -3.49 -8.83
C CYS A 77 -8.51 -3.48 -9.53
N GLY A 78 -8.29 -4.33 -10.53
CA GLY A 78 -7.00 -4.46 -11.22
C GLY A 78 -6.00 -5.31 -10.43
N ARG A 79 -4.70 -5.11 -10.70
CA ARG A 79 -3.63 -5.82 -9.98
C ARG A 79 -3.30 -5.12 -8.66
N PRO A 80 -2.96 -5.84 -7.59
CA PRO A 80 -2.54 -5.25 -6.33
C PRO A 80 -1.37 -4.26 -6.49
N ILE A 81 -0.37 -4.60 -7.31
CA ILE A 81 0.77 -3.70 -7.59
C ILE A 81 0.34 -2.38 -8.21
N ASP A 82 -0.55 -2.38 -9.20
CA ASP A 82 -1.04 -1.16 -9.85
C ASP A 82 -1.77 -0.27 -8.83
N GLN A 83 -2.49 -0.89 -7.91
CA GLN A 83 -3.23 -0.18 -6.87
C GLN A 83 -2.31 0.42 -5.81
N LEU A 84 -1.25 -0.28 -5.41
CA LEU A 84 -0.25 0.23 -4.49
C LEU A 84 0.51 1.43 -5.12
N LEU A 85 0.87 1.36 -6.41
CA LEU A 85 1.53 2.47 -7.08
C LEU A 85 0.63 3.72 -7.19
N LYS A 86 -0.68 3.55 -7.42
CA LYS A 86 -1.64 4.67 -7.33
C LYS A 86 -1.68 5.26 -5.92
N PHE A 87 -1.69 4.41 -4.90
CA PHE A 87 -1.69 4.83 -3.50
C PHE A 87 -0.44 5.66 -3.18
N ILE A 88 0.74 5.16 -3.57
CA ILE A 88 2.03 5.88 -3.45
C ILE A 88 2.02 7.21 -4.20
N SER A 89 1.51 7.24 -5.44
CA SER A 89 1.39 8.48 -6.24
C SER A 89 0.60 9.55 -5.49
N LYS A 90 -0.53 9.14 -4.89
CA LYS A 90 -1.38 10.06 -4.14
C LYS A 90 -0.66 10.59 -2.90
N ILE A 91 0.07 9.74 -2.18
CA ILE A 91 0.88 10.16 -1.02
C ILE A 91 1.88 11.24 -1.43
N PHE A 92 2.65 11.04 -2.51
CA PHE A 92 3.60 12.07 -2.97
C PHE A 92 2.91 13.35 -3.42
N SER A 93 1.81 13.24 -4.17
CA SER A 93 1.07 14.41 -4.62
C SER A 93 0.51 15.24 -3.46
N GLU A 94 0.11 14.60 -2.36
CA GLU A 94 -0.37 15.27 -1.16
C GLU A 94 0.78 15.80 -0.31
N GLY A 95 1.83 14.99 -0.12
CA GLY A 95 3.05 15.34 0.62
C GLY A 95 3.70 16.63 0.12
N GLN A 96 3.76 16.83 -1.21
CA GLN A 96 4.25 18.07 -1.81
C GLN A 96 3.37 19.30 -1.49
N VAL A 97 2.07 19.09 -1.28
CA VAL A 97 1.11 20.17 -0.98
C VAL A 97 1.12 20.53 0.50
N ILE A 98 1.25 19.53 1.37
CA ILE A 98 1.23 19.72 2.83
C ILE A 98 2.62 19.96 3.44
N GLU A 99 3.68 19.87 2.61
CA GLU A 99 5.10 19.96 3.02
C GLU A 99 5.44 19.01 4.19
N ASP A 100 4.83 17.81 4.22
CA ASP A 100 5.01 16.82 5.28
C ASP A 100 6.00 15.73 4.85
N GLU A 101 7.23 15.82 5.37
CA GLU A 101 8.28 14.83 5.16
C GLU A 101 7.88 13.42 5.65
N PHE A 102 6.97 13.32 6.63
CA PHE A 102 6.52 12.03 7.14
C PHE A 102 5.70 11.24 6.12
N HIS A 103 4.85 11.92 5.34
CA HIS A 103 4.09 11.30 4.26
C HIS A 103 5.02 10.78 3.16
N SER A 104 5.98 11.60 2.71
CA SER A 104 6.98 11.18 1.73
C SER A 104 7.83 10.00 2.22
N MET A 105 8.20 9.97 3.51
CA MET A 105 8.92 8.82 4.10
C MET A 105 8.10 7.52 4.06
N CYS A 106 6.77 7.59 4.25
CA CYS A 106 5.91 6.41 4.13
C CYS A 106 5.87 5.89 2.69
N ALA A 107 5.73 6.78 1.71
CA ALA A 107 5.76 6.43 0.30
C ALA A 107 7.10 5.82 -0.13
N VAL A 108 8.22 6.40 0.31
CA VAL A 108 9.57 5.84 0.10
C VAL A 108 9.71 4.46 0.72
N THR A 109 9.17 4.25 1.93
CA THR A 109 9.17 2.94 2.60
C THR A 109 8.43 1.89 1.78
N LEU A 110 7.24 2.23 1.25
CA LEU A 110 6.48 1.33 0.39
C LEU A 110 7.24 0.99 -0.91
N LEU A 111 7.90 1.97 -1.53
CA LEU A 111 8.74 1.73 -2.72
C LEU A 111 9.94 0.81 -2.41
N MET A 112 10.60 1.01 -1.27
CA MET A 112 11.71 0.13 -0.86
C MET A 112 11.20 -1.30 -0.64
N SER A 113 10.04 -1.47 0.01
CA SER A 113 9.46 -2.79 0.21
C SER A 113 9.04 -3.45 -1.11
N ILE A 114 8.59 -2.67 -2.11
CA ILE A 114 8.34 -3.21 -3.47
C ILE A 114 9.63 -3.78 -4.06
N LEU A 115 10.72 -3.02 -4.02
CA LEU A 115 12.00 -3.48 -4.55
C LEU A 115 12.50 -4.70 -3.79
N GLU A 116 12.49 -4.68 -2.46
CA GLU A 116 12.99 -5.77 -1.62
C GLU A 116 12.23 -7.10 -1.83
N HIS A 117 10.90 -7.04 -1.96
CA HIS A 117 10.08 -8.25 -1.98
C HIS A 117 9.64 -8.68 -3.38
N LEU A 118 9.63 -7.78 -4.35
CA LEU A 118 9.11 -8.05 -5.69
C LEU A 118 10.17 -8.03 -6.80
N GLU A 119 11.42 -7.65 -6.55
CA GLU A 119 12.46 -7.54 -7.60
C GLU A 119 12.62 -8.78 -8.49
N ASN A 120 12.39 -9.97 -7.91
CA ASN A 120 12.56 -11.25 -8.59
C ASN A 120 11.23 -11.81 -9.16
N GLN A 121 10.12 -11.09 -9.04
CA GLN A 121 8.80 -11.55 -9.48
C GLN A 121 8.59 -11.27 -10.98
N PRO A 122 8.01 -12.23 -11.73
CA PRO A 122 7.66 -11.99 -13.12
C PRO A 122 6.63 -10.86 -13.23
N GLY A 123 6.92 -9.85 -14.06
CA GLY A 123 6.05 -8.70 -14.28
C GLY A 123 6.46 -7.42 -13.54
N ILE A 124 7.38 -7.50 -12.56
CA ILE A 124 7.86 -6.28 -11.87
C ILE A 124 8.64 -5.35 -12.80
N SER A 125 9.30 -5.91 -13.83
CA SER A 125 10.07 -5.15 -14.82
C SER A 125 9.23 -4.13 -15.58
N GLU A 126 7.92 -4.36 -15.71
CA GLU A 126 6.97 -3.41 -16.29
C GLU A 126 6.81 -2.14 -15.43
N GLN A 127 7.07 -2.26 -14.12
CA GLN A 127 6.85 -1.21 -13.12
C GLN A 127 8.15 -0.50 -12.70
N ILE A 128 9.33 -1.07 -13.01
CA ILE A 128 10.63 -0.52 -12.60
C ILE A 128 10.82 0.93 -13.06
N HIS A 129 10.39 1.26 -14.28
CA HIS A 129 10.53 2.64 -14.78
C HIS A 129 9.72 3.62 -13.93
N THR A 130 8.47 3.29 -13.61
CA THR A 130 7.60 4.09 -12.75
C THR A 130 8.15 4.21 -11.34
N ILE A 131 8.66 3.11 -10.77
CA ILE A 131 9.30 3.11 -9.44
C ILE A 131 10.50 4.07 -9.42
N ASN A 132 11.35 4.01 -10.44
CA ASN A 132 12.51 4.89 -10.55
C ASN A 132 12.10 6.36 -10.75
N GLN A 133 11.00 6.63 -11.46
CA GLN A 133 10.50 8.00 -11.61
C GLN A 133 10.11 8.60 -10.27
N TYR A 134 9.40 7.87 -9.39
CA TYR A 134 9.09 8.39 -8.05
C TYR A 134 10.33 8.78 -7.25
N TYR A 135 11.38 7.96 -7.28
CA TYR A 135 12.62 8.28 -6.58
C TYR A 135 13.31 9.53 -7.13
N LEU A 136 13.24 9.76 -8.45
CA LEU A 136 13.86 10.93 -9.07
C LEU A 136 13.07 12.22 -8.83
N GLU A 137 11.76 12.12 -8.65
CA GLU A 137 10.88 13.28 -8.42
C GLU A 137 10.94 13.77 -6.96
N GLU A 138 11.34 12.92 -6.02
CA GLU A 138 11.42 13.23 -4.59
C GLU A 138 12.85 13.52 -4.07
N LEU A 139 13.88 13.33 -4.91
CA LEU A 139 15.28 13.71 -4.65
C LEU A 139 15.64 15.07 -5.26
#